data_AF-A0A1H3L1X0-F1
#
_entry.id   AF-A0A1H3L1X0-F1
#
_cell.length_a   1.000
_cell.length_b   1.000
_cell.length_c   1.000
_cell.angle_alpha   90.00
_cell.angle_beta   90.00
_cell.angle_gamma   90.00
#
_symmetry.space_group_name_H-M   'P 1'
#
loop_
_entity.id
_entity.type
_entity.pdbx_description
1 polymer ?
#
loop_
_entity_poly.entity_id
_entity_poly.type
_entity_poly.pdbx_seq_one_letter_code
_entity_poly.pdbx_strand_id
1 'polypeptide(L)'
;MRGIVNIMGFLGNALINETYPSADLDRALFFTLFNKDWRKAMGLFELILLAIGLAMDAFAVSICKGLAVKKLTIKEGLICGIWFGTFQGIMPFIGFLIGSRFERWIKIVAPWVAFILLTIIGINMIKEAFEEEEEDARADFDFKSMFVLAIATSIDALAVGITFVAVPVNVLAANVLINTIFGVLVIAVITFFISAIGVKIGNAFGTRYKSGSEVMGGTILIFIGLKTLIEALDTTGAVKDSDTVFGMLIPLIGTVLGALFVYQKKAELSDKMRMILGGLSSGIMLSIAVWGMIEPATNGFKVVLKGVALSLFVCFFAGVLMQSVLDMLVPHTHAFVDITEGPKVKLKPETKMMLSEIIHHVPEGMALGAVFGAHFIKTEWIPMQTPVLLALAIAVQNFPEALFVSLPIMQKGIGKGKAFLMGIISGVSVPLVAVFTLIIVTIFPVTLAFIMAIAGGALIFTTIEELPIIVSDKDNDSCTFAFIIGFVIFMVLIFR
;
A
#
# COMPACT_ATOMS: atom_id res chain seq x y z
N MET A 1 -30.18 -53.24 19.80
CA MET A 1 -30.37 -52.08 18.90
C MET A 1 -29.51 -52.06 17.63
N ARG A 2 -28.42 -52.84 17.48
CA ARG A 2 -27.68 -52.92 16.19
C ARG A 2 -28.22 -53.95 15.19
N GLY A 3 -28.98 -54.97 15.62
CA GLY A 3 -29.56 -55.99 14.73
C GLY A 3 -30.86 -55.57 14.00
N ILE A 4 -31.66 -54.65 14.57
CA ILE A 4 -32.93 -54.20 13.98
C ILE A 4 -32.70 -53.18 12.85
N VAL A 5 -31.63 -52.39 12.93
CA VAL A 5 -31.26 -51.38 11.93
C VAL A 5 -30.82 -52.02 10.60
N ASN A 6 -30.13 -53.17 10.65
CA ASN A 6 -29.69 -53.86 9.43
C ASN A 6 -30.84 -54.56 8.68
N ILE A 7 -31.88 -55.01 9.39
CA ILE A 7 -33.07 -55.61 8.76
C ILE A 7 -33.95 -54.53 8.10
N MET A 8 -34.06 -53.34 8.71
CA MET A 8 -34.74 -52.19 8.09
C MET A 8 -33.96 -51.60 6.90
N GLY A 9 -32.63 -51.62 6.93
CA GLY A 9 -31.79 -51.18 5.80
C GLY A 9 -31.89 -52.12 4.59
N PHE A 10 -32.03 -53.43 4.81
CA PHE A 10 -32.18 -54.40 3.72
C PHE A 10 -33.59 -54.35 3.08
N LEU A 11 -34.65 -54.18 3.89
CA LEU A 11 -36.02 -54.02 3.40
C LEU A 11 -36.26 -52.67 2.68
N GLY A 12 -35.58 -51.60 3.10
CA GLY A 12 -35.66 -50.28 2.46
C GLY A 12 -35.05 -50.25 1.05
N ASN A 13 -33.99 -51.03 0.81
CA ASN A 13 -33.35 -51.12 -0.51
C ASN A 13 -34.08 -52.06 -1.49
N ALA A 14 -34.96 -52.94 -1.01
CA ALA A 14 -35.70 -53.88 -1.84
C ALA A 14 -37.07 -53.35 -2.33
N LEU A 15 -37.56 -52.21 -1.82
CA LEU A 15 -38.90 -51.67 -2.13
C LEU A 15 -38.90 -50.32 -2.87
N ILE A 16 -37.75 -49.82 -3.31
CA ILE A 16 -37.66 -48.55 -4.06
C ILE A 16 -36.77 -48.73 -5.30
N ASN A 17 -36.93 -49.84 -5.99
CA ASN A 17 -36.51 -50.01 -7.37
C ASN A 17 -37.77 -50.30 -8.17
N GLU A 18 -38.50 -49.25 -8.53
CA GLU A 18 -39.20 -49.11 -9.82
C GLU A 18 -40.01 -47.79 -9.84
N THR A 19 -39.79 -47.03 -10.91
CA THR A 19 -40.59 -45.90 -11.43
C THR A 19 -40.44 -44.50 -10.79
N TYR A 20 -40.11 -43.53 -11.68
CA TYR A 20 -40.02 -42.05 -11.59
C TYR A 20 -38.65 -41.39 -11.32
N PRO A 21 -38.06 -40.68 -12.32
CA PRO A 21 -36.81 -39.94 -12.19
C PRO A 21 -37.07 -38.44 -11.92
N SER A 22 -37.17 -38.02 -10.66
CA SER A 22 -37.18 -36.59 -10.30
C SER A 22 -36.83 -36.27 -8.83
N ALA A 23 -36.09 -37.15 -8.14
CA ALA A 23 -35.80 -37.00 -6.70
C ALA A 23 -34.29 -36.92 -6.35
N ASP A 24 -33.41 -36.71 -7.32
CA ASP A 24 -31.96 -36.64 -7.08
C ASP A 24 -31.48 -35.25 -6.63
N LEU A 25 -32.20 -34.18 -6.93
CA LEU A 25 -31.79 -32.82 -6.53
C LEU A 25 -32.01 -32.57 -5.03
N ASP A 26 -33.14 -33.04 -4.49
CA ASP A 26 -33.46 -32.88 -3.06
C ASP A 26 -32.65 -33.85 -2.17
N ARG A 27 -32.35 -35.06 -2.66
CA ARG A 27 -31.46 -35.99 -1.94
C ARG A 27 -30.01 -35.51 -1.95
N ALA A 28 -29.51 -34.95 -3.05
CA ALA A 28 -28.18 -34.35 -3.09
C ALA A 28 -28.09 -33.15 -2.15
N LEU A 29 -29.10 -32.27 -2.11
CA LEU A 29 -29.14 -31.14 -1.16
C LEU A 29 -29.17 -31.63 0.30
N PHE A 30 -30.01 -32.63 0.59
CA PHE A 30 -30.17 -33.19 1.94
C PHE A 30 -28.92 -33.95 2.41
N PHE A 31 -28.26 -34.73 1.54
CA PHE A 31 -27.00 -35.41 1.87
C PHE A 31 -25.81 -34.45 1.95
N THR A 32 -25.79 -33.36 1.17
CA THR A 32 -24.74 -32.32 1.26
C THR A 32 -24.89 -31.47 2.52
N LEU A 33 -26.12 -31.29 3.02
CA LEU A 33 -26.40 -30.58 4.27
C LEU A 33 -26.09 -31.40 5.53
N PHE A 34 -26.14 -32.74 5.45
CA PHE A 34 -25.97 -33.61 6.63
C PHE A 34 -24.70 -34.46 6.64
N ASN A 35 -23.91 -34.48 5.56
CA ASN A 35 -22.67 -35.25 5.51
C ASN A 35 -21.54 -34.44 4.85
N LYS A 36 -20.89 -33.58 5.64
CA LYS A 36 -19.61 -32.97 5.27
C LYS A 36 -18.81 -32.60 6.51
N ASP A 37 -17.61 -33.16 6.60
CA ASP A 37 -16.54 -32.93 7.57
C ASP A 37 -16.72 -31.73 8.51
N TRP A 38 -16.91 -32.01 9.80
CA TRP A 38 -16.82 -31.06 10.92
C TRP A 38 -15.45 -30.36 11.04
N ARG A 39 -14.48 -30.71 10.16
CA ARG A 39 -13.20 -30.02 9.98
C ARG A 39 -13.28 -28.74 9.12
N LYS A 40 -14.46 -28.37 8.59
CA LYS A 40 -14.67 -27.18 7.75
C LYS A 40 -15.60 -26.12 8.36
N ALA A 41 -15.77 -26.12 9.69
CA ALA A 41 -16.51 -25.06 10.36
C ALA A 41 -15.53 -24.13 11.08
N MET A 42 -15.77 -22.82 11.00
CA MET A 42 -14.95 -21.85 11.72
C MET A 42 -15.25 -21.92 13.22
N GLY A 43 -14.24 -22.22 14.01
CA GLY A 43 -14.30 -22.14 15.47
C GLY A 43 -14.12 -20.71 15.96
N LEU A 44 -14.12 -20.56 17.29
CA LEU A 44 -13.98 -19.25 17.93
C LEU A 44 -12.62 -18.60 17.63
N PHE A 45 -11.56 -19.41 17.52
CA PHE A 45 -10.22 -18.92 17.26
C PHE A 45 -10.09 -18.33 15.85
N GLU A 46 -10.57 -19.04 14.83
CA GLU A 46 -10.59 -18.56 13.44
C GLU A 46 -11.46 -17.32 13.30
N LEU A 47 -12.61 -17.28 13.99
CA LEU A 47 -13.49 -16.11 14.03
C LEU A 47 -12.81 -14.88 14.65
N ILE A 48 -12.06 -15.05 15.74
CA ILE A 48 -11.31 -13.93 16.37
C ILE A 48 -10.20 -13.44 15.44
N LEU A 49 -9.44 -14.34 14.81
CA LEU A 49 -8.41 -13.96 13.86
C LEU A 49 -8.99 -13.22 12.65
N LEU A 50 -10.12 -13.71 12.12
CA LEU A 50 -10.86 -13.05 11.05
C LEU A 50 -11.35 -11.66 11.48
N ALA A 51 -11.89 -11.54 12.70
CA ALA A 51 -12.37 -10.27 13.23
C ALA A 51 -11.25 -9.23 13.40
N ILE A 52 -10.06 -9.65 13.85
CA ILE A 52 -8.89 -8.78 13.93
C ILE A 52 -8.45 -8.36 12.52
N GLY A 53 -8.38 -9.31 11.58
CA GLY A 53 -8.02 -9.03 10.19
C GLY A 53 -8.96 -8.02 9.52
N LEU A 54 -10.27 -8.22 9.68
CA LEU A 54 -11.29 -7.30 9.19
C LEU A 54 -11.24 -5.92 9.86
N ALA A 55 -10.77 -5.82 11.10
CA ALA A 55 -10.72 -4.54 11.80
C ALA A 55 -9.58 -3.62 11.33
N MET A 56 -8.64 -4.10 10.51
CA MET A 56 -7.40 -3.38 10.18
C MET A 56 -7.63 -2.10 9.37
N ASP A 57 -8.55 -2.10 8.40
CA ASP A 57 -8.86 -0.91 7.61
C ASP A 57 -9.54 0.15 8.49
N ALA A 58 -10.52 -0.25 9.31
CA ALA A 58 -11.15 0.61 10.30
C ALA A 58 -10.16 1.15 11.35
N PHE A 59 -9.19 0.34 11.77
CA PHE A 59 -8.11 0.75 12.67
C PHE A 59 -7.24 1.84 12.06
N ALA A 60 -6.81 1.66 10.81
CA ALA A 60 -5.98 2.62 10.10
C ALA A 60 -6.71 3.95 9.91
N VAL A 61 -7.99 3.92 9.51
CA VAL A 61 -8.83 5.13 9.42
C VAL A 61 -9.02 5.78 10.81
N SER A 62 -9.18 4.98 11.86
CA SER A 62 -9.28 5.49 13.23
C SER A 62 -8.00 6.19 13.70
N ILE A 63 -6.82 5.68 13.33
CA ILE A 63 -5.55 6.38 13.54
C ILE A 63 -5.55 7.71 12.78
N CYS A 64 -5.97 7.72 11.51
CA CYS A 64 -6.05 8.95 10.70
C CYS A 64 -6.97 10.01 11.34
N LYS A 65 -8.13 9.61 11.87
CA LYS A 65 -9.01 10.51 12.64
C LYS A 65 -8.35 10.99 13.92
N GLY A 66 -7.65 10.13 14.64
CA GLY A 66 -6.90 10.52 15.84
C GLY A 66 -5.79 11.54 15.55
N LEU A 67 -5.08 11.37 14.44
CA LEU A 67 -4.00 12.25 13.99
C LEU A 67 -4.46 13.69 13.75
N ALA A 68 -5.72 13.87 13.33
CA ALA A 68 -6.33 15.17 13.05
C ALA A 68 -7.04 15.81 14.26
N VAL A 69 -6.96 15.22 15.46
CA VAL A 69 -7.61 15.75 16.68
C VAL A 69 -6.59 16.32 17.64
N LYS A 70 -6.81 17.55 18.14
CA LYS A 70 -5.92 18.22 19.12
C LYS A 70 -6.09 17.69 20.54
N LYS A 71 -7.32 17.48 21.00
CA LYS A 71 -7.61 16.98 22.35
C LYS A 71 -8.65 15.89 22.26
N LEU A 72 -8.18 14.65 22.42
CA LEU A 72 -9.08 13.52 22.37
C LEU A 72 -9.99 13.52 23.59
N THR A 73 -11.30 13.58 23.33
CA THR A 73 -12.31 13.25 24.31
C THR A 73 -12.63 11.75 24.22
N ILE A 74 -12.98 11.14 25.35
CA ILE A 74 -13.44 9.73 25.37
C ILE A 74 -14.63 9.54 24.42
N LYS A 75 -15.45 10.58 24.22
CA LYS A 75 -16.59 10.57 23.31
C LYS A 75 -16.18 10.32 21.86
N GLU A 76 -15.12 10.94 21.35
CA GLU A 76 -14.68 10.76 19.96
C GLU A 76 -14.16 9.34 19.71
N GLY A 77 -13.41 8.78 20.67
CA GLY A 77 -12.98 7.38 20.62
C GLY A 77 -14.17 6.42 20.61
N LEU A 78 -15.21 6.71 21.42
CA LEU A 78 -16.45 5.93 21.44
C LEU A 78 -17.25 6.08 20.13
N ILE A 79 -17.33 7.29 19.57
CA ILE A 79 -18.02 7.53 18.29
C ILE A 79 -17.38 6.71 17.18
N CYS A 80 -16.04 6.76 17.03
CA CYS A 80 -15.33 5.91 16.06
C CYS A 80 -15.59 4.42 16.30
N GLY A 81 -15.45 3.97 17.55
CA GLY A 81 -15.72 2.59 17.90
C GLY A 81 -17.13 2.14 17.51
N ILE A 82 -18.16 2.95 17.82
CA ILE A 82 -19.56 2.63 17.49
C ILE A 82 -19.74 2.55 15.99
N TRP A 83 -19.27 3.55 15.25
CA TRP A 83 -19.44 3.60 13.78
C TRP A 83 -18.77 2.41 13.09
N PHE A 84 -17.47 2.23 13.32
CA PHE A 84 -16.73 1.16 12.66
C PHE A 84 -17.16 -0.22 13.16
N GLY A 85 -17.37 -0.40 14.47
CA GLY A 85 -17.86 -1.67 15.01
C GLY A 85 -19.23 -2.06 14.45
N THR A 86 -20.16 -1.10 14.37
CA THR A 86 -21.50 -1.37 13.85
C THR A 86 -21.46 -1.74 12.36
N PHE A 87 -20.74 -0.99 11.53
CA PHE A 87 -20.66 -1.28 10.09
C PHE A 87 -19.88 -2.56 9.79
N GLN A 88 -18.77 -2.83 10.50
CA GLN A 88 -18.00 -4.07 10.33
C GLN A 88 -18.78 -5.31 10.77
N GLY A 89 -19.78 -5.15 11.64
CA GLY A 89 -20.73 -6.23 11.98
C GLY A 89 -21.89 -6.36 10.98
N ILE A 90 -22.53 -5.25 10.63
CA ILE A 90 -23.69 -5.25 9.73
C ILE A 90 -23.33 -5.77 8.34
N MET A 91 -22.17 -5.41 7.81
CA MET A 91 -21.77 -5.78 6.44
C MET A 91 -21.63 -7.29 6.24
N PRO A 92 -20.93 -8.06 7.10
CA PRO A 92 -20.94 -9.53 7.03
C PRO A 92 -22.34 -10.14 7.17
N PHE A 93 -23.21 -9.55 8.01
CA PHE A 93 -24.58 -10.04 8.13
C PHE A 93 -25.38 -9.83 6.83
N ILE A 94 -25.25 -8.66 6.20
CA ILE A 94 -25.84 -8.37 4.88
C ILE A 94 -25.28 -9.35 3.84
N GLY A 95 -23.96 -9.56 3.81
CA GLY A 95 -23.32 -10.51 2.90
C GLY A 95 -23.85 -11.94 3.05
N PHE A 96 -24.06 -12.39 4.29
CA PHE A 96 -24.66 -13.69 4.58
C PHE A 96 -26.10 -13.81 4.07
N LEU A 97 -26.93 -12.77 4.24
CA LEU A 97 -28.32 -12.77 3.78
C LEU A 97 -28.46 -12.71 2.25
N ILE A 98 -27.60 -11.93 1.59
CA ILE A 98 -27.60 -11.76 0.13
C ILE A 98 -27.07 -13.03 -0.57
N GLY A 99 -26.17 -13.75 0.10
CA GLY A 99 -25.55 -14.97 -0.43
C GLY A 99 -24.79 -14.73 -1.74
N SER A 100 -24.62 -15.77 -2.54
CA SER A 100 -23.85 -15.70 -3.80
C SER A 100 -24.54 -14.92 -4.94
N ARG A 101 -25.82 -14.55 -4.79
CA ARG A 101 -26.64 -14.00 -5.88
C ARG A 101 -26.13 -12.65 -6.40
N PHE A 102 -25.49 -11.85 -5.55
CA PHE A 102 -24.94 -10.54 -5.91
C PHE A 102 -23.43 -10.44 -5.73
N GLU A 103 -22.75 -11.55 -5.43
CA GLU A 103 -21.30 -11.60 -5.20
C GLU A 103 -20.52 -10.96 -6.36
N ARG A 104 -20.91 -11.26 -7.60
CA ARG A 104 -20.27 -10.72 -8.82
C ARG A 104 -20.35 -9.20 -8.89
N TRP A 105 -21.50 -8.62 -8.62
CA TRP A 105 -21.70 -7.17 -8.72
C TRP A 105 -20.99 -6.42 -7.60
N ILE A 106 -21.01 -6.97 -6.39
CA ILE A 106 -20.35 -6.40 -5.23
C ILE A 106 -18.83 -6.38 -5.44
N LYS A 107 -18.25 -7.49 -5.90
CA LYS A 107 -16.81 -7.57 -6.22
C LYS A 107 -16.37 -6.57 -7.29
N ILE A 108 -17.25 -6.23 -8.23
CA ILE A 108 -16.94 -5.27 -9.29
C ILE A 108 -17.10 -3.82 -8.82
N VAL A 109 -18.17 -3.49 -8.08
CA VAL A 109 -18.53 -2.08 -7.80
C VAL A 109 -17.90 -1.54 -6.52
N ALA A 110 -17.91 -2.33 -5.46
CA ALA A 110 -17.59 -1.85 -4.12
C ALA A 110 -16.14 -1.34 -3.97
N PRO A 111 -15.14 -1.96 -4.62
CA PRO A 111 -13.76 -1.47 -4.58
C PRO A 111 -13.56 -0.08 -5.24
N TRP A 112 -14.29 0.21 -6.32
CA TRP A 112 -14.28 1.55 -6.93
C TRP A 112 -14.90 2.59 -6.00
N VAL A 113 -15.98 2.22 -5.30
CA VAL A 113 -16.64 3.10 -4.32
C VAL A 113 -15.67 3.41 -3.18
N ALA A 114 -15.02 2.38 -2.60
CA ALA A 114 -14.04 2.57 -1.53
C ALA A 114 -12.87 3.45 -1.98
N PHE A 115 -12.29 3.18 -3.16
CA PHE A 115 -11.20 3.97 -3.73
C PHE A 115 -11.56 5.45 -3.88
N ILE A 116 -12.70 5.76 -4.51
CA ILE A 116 -13.12 7.14 -4.75
C ILE A 116 -13.36 7.86 -3.42
N LEU A 117 -14.08 7.24 -2.48
CA LEU A 117 -14.40 7.85 -1.19
C LEU A 117 -13.15 8.12 -0.35
N LEU A 118 -12.27 7.12 -0.21
CA LEU A 118 -11.05 7.26 0.58
C LEU A 118 -10.06 8.22 -0.06
N THR A 119 -9.96 8.26 -1.39
CA THR A 119 -9.12 9.22 -2.10
C THR A 119 -9.63 10.65 -1.90
N ILE A 120 -10.94 10.89 -2.00
CA ILE A 120 -11.51 12.22 -1.76
C ILE A 120 -11.22 12.70 -0.33
N ILE A 121 -11.44 11.85 0.67
CA ILE A 121 -11.20 12.20 2.07
C ILE A 121 -9.70 12.42 2.31
N GLY A 122 -8.86 11.55 1.77
CA GLY A 122 -7.41 11.67 1.92
C GLY A 122 -6.86 12.94 1.28
N ILE A 123 -7.34 13.30 0.07
CA ILE A 123 -6.98 14.57 -0.57
C ILE A 123 -7.44 15.76 0.25
N ASN A 124 -8.65 15.74 0.83
CA ASN A 124 -9.13 16.83 1.67
C ASN A 124 -8.27 17.00 2.92
N MET A 125 -7.90 15.91 3.61
CA MET A 125 -6.98 15.97 4.74
C MET A 125 -5.60 16.52 4.35
N ILE A 126 -5.10 16.18 3.16
CA ILE A 126 -3.84 16.73 2.66
C ILE A 126 -3.97 18.23 2.38
N LYS A 127 -5.06 18.67 1.76
CA LYS A 127 -5.33 20.10 1.48
C LYS A 127 -5.40 20.92 2.77
N GLU A 128 -6.15 20.43 3.76
CA GLU A 128 -6.30 21.07 5.07
C GLU A 128 -4.93 21.29 5.75
N ALA A 129 -3.99 20.36 5.60
CA ALA A 129 -2.66 20.48 6.18
C ALA A 129 -1.78 21.59 5.58
N PHE A 130 -2.12 22.07 4.37
CA PHE A 130 -1.41 23.16 3.68
C PHE A 130 -2.09 24.52 3.83
N GLU A 131 -3.33 24.57 4.31
CA GLU A 131 -4.01 25.81 4.64
C GLU A 131 -3.51 26.29 6.02
N GLU A 132 -2.55 27.22 5.99
CA GLU A 132 -2.06 27.91 7.19
C GLU A 132 -3.12 28.89 7.73
N GLU A 133 -4.19 28.41 8.37
CA GLU A 133 -5.03 29.27 9.21
C GLU A 133 -5.36 28.66 10.59
N GLU A 134 -5.20 29.51 11.60
CA GLU A 134 -5.51 29.30 13.01
C GLU A 134 -7.02 29.28 13.25
N GLU A 135 -7.70 28.20 12.88
CA GLU A 135 -8.96 27.86 13.54
C GLU A 135 -8.90 26.43 14.08
N ASP A 136 -9.71 26.15 15.09
CA ASP A 136 -9.85 24.84 15.70
C ASP A 136 -10.45 23.84 14.70
N ALA A 137 -9.61 23.37 13.76
CA ALA A 137 -9.92 22.23 12.91
C ALA A 137 -10.17 21.02 13.81
N ARG A 138 -11.44 20.71 14.01
CA ARG A 138 -11.86 19.41 14.52
C ARG A 138 -11.93 18.50 13.32
N ALA A 139 -11.23 17.37 13.36
CA ALA A 139 -11.60 16.26 12.48
C ALA A 139 -13.11 16.06 12.62
N ASP A 140 -13.87 16.26 11.54
CA ASP A 140 -15.32 16.21 11.65
C ASP A 140 -15.71 14.76 11.96
N PHE A 141 -16.16 14.52 13.19
CA PHE A 141 -16.86 13.29 13.62
C PHE A 141 -18.36 13.43 13.33
N ASP A 142 -18.70 14.32 12.40
CA ASP A 142 -20.06 14.52 11.95
C ASP A 142 -20.61 13.23 11.34
N PHE A 143 -21.93 13.12 11.34
CA PHE A 143 -22.61 11.92 10.88
C PHE A 143 -22.23 11.57 9.43
N LYS A 144 -22.06 12.56 8.55
CA LYS A 144 -21.80 12.33 7.13
C LYS A 144 -20.39 11.78 6.92
N SER A 145 -19.36 12.36 7.54
CA SER A 145 -17.99 11.85 7.44
C SER A 145 -17.88 10.44 8.00
N MET A 146 -18.42 10.20 9.20
CA MET A 146 -18.36 8.90 9.86
C MET A 146 -19.12 7.82 9.10
N PHE A 147 -20.28 8.14 8.53
CA PHE A 147 -21.06 7.20 7.71
C PHE A 147 -20.30 6.81 6.44
N VAL A 148 -19.73 7.78 5.72
CA VAL A 148 -18.97 7.54 4.49
C VAL A 148 -17.74 6.66 4.76
N LEU A 149 -16.99 6.97 5.81
CA LEU A 149 -15.81 6.19 6.21
C LEU A 149 -16.17 4.77 6.62
N ALA A 150 -17.20 4.62 7.47
CA ALA A 150 -17.64 3.31 7.93
C ALA A 150 -18.14 2.43 6.77
N ILE A 151 -18.79 2.99 5.76
CA ILE A 151 -19.11 2.24 4.53
C ILE A 151 -17.85 1.87 3.77
N ALA A 152 -16.96 2.84 3.52
CA ALA A 152 -15.77 2.62 2.70
C ALA A 152 -14.87 1.51 3.28
N THR A 153 -14.71 1.45 4.60
CA THR A 153 -13.86 0.47 5.30
C THR A 153 -14.52 -0.89 5.58
N SER A 154 -15.84 -1.02 5.39
CA SER A 154 -16.58 -2.25 5.74
C SER A 154 -17.10 -3.02 4.53
N ILE A 155 -16.80 -2.54 3.32
CA ILE A 155 -17.21 -3.16 2.06
C ILE A 155 -16.59 -4.56 1.88
N ASP A 156 -15.36 -4.75 2.34
CA ASP A 156 -14.63 -6.02 2.35
C ASP A 156 -15.28 -7.05 3.29
N ALA A 157 -15.77 -6.60 4.45
CA ALA A 157 -16.46 -7.41 5.43
C ALA A 157 -17.76 -8.01 4.87
N LEU A 158 -18.38 -7.34 3.90
CA LEU A 158 -19.53 -7.89 3.18
C LEU A 158 -19.15 -9.16 2.42
N ALA A 159 -17.99 -9.20 1.76
CA ALA A 159 -17.52 -10.38 1.05
C ALA A 159 -17.25 -11.55 2.02
N VAL A 160 -16.73 -11.26 3.21
CA VAL A 160 -16.59 -12.26 4.29
C VAL A 160 -17.94 -12.81 4.73
N GLY A 161 -18.99 -12.00 4.78
CA GLY A 161 -20.36 -12.45 5.02
C GLY A 161 -20.84 -13.54 4.06
N ILE A 162 -20.49 -13.43 2.78
CA ILE A 162 -20.80 -14.43 1.76
C ILE A 162 -20.05 -15.76 2.07
N THR A 163 -18.84 -15.67 2.61
CA THR A 163 -18.07 -16.87 3.00
C THR A 163 -18.69 -17.62 4.18
N PHE A 164 -19.46 -16.98 5.06
CA PHE A 164 -20.19 -17.66 6.14
C PHE A 164 -21.27 -18.61 5.62
N VAL A 165 -21.72 -18.44 4.38
CA VAL A 165 -22.61 -19.40 3.71
C VAL A 165 -21.85 -20.67 3.29
N ALA A 166 -20.59 -20.52 2.87
CA ALA A 166 -19.75 -21.64 2.42
C ALA A 166 -19.02 -22.35 3.57
N VAL A 167 -18.63 -21.61 4.61
CA VAL A 167 -17.90 -22.04 5.80
C VAL A 167 -18.65 -21.49 7.02
N PRO A 168 -19.65 -22.23 7.53
CA PRO A 168 -20.47 -21.72 8.62
C PRO A 168 -19.66 -21.58 9.91
N VAL A 169 -19.94 -20.52 10.65
CA VAL A 169 -19.45 -20.33 12.02
C VAL A 169 -20.11 -21.41 12.89
N ASN A 170 -19.30 -22.13 13.68
CA ASN A 170 -19.78 -23.18 14.56
C ASN A 170 -19.13 -23.06 15.94
N VAL A 171 -19.63 -22.10 16.72
CA VAL A 171 -19.12 -21.80 18.07
C VAL A 171 -20.10 -22.28 19.14
N LEU A 172 -21.39 -22.09 18.89
CA LEU A 172 -22.48 -22.47 19.78
C LEU A 172 -23.22 -23.68 19.20
N ALA A 173 -23.72 -24.57 20.07
CA ALA A 173 -24.61 -25.68 19.70
C ALA A 173 -26.01 -25.16 19.32
N ALA A 174 -26.08 -24.32 18.30
CA ALA A 174 -27.26 -23.58 17.85
C ALA A 174 -27.32 -23.54 16.32
N ASN A 175 -28.46 -23.09 15.78
CA ASN A 175 -28.68 -22.99 14.33
C ASN A 175 -27.67 -22.02 13.68
N VAL A 176 -27.41 -22.22 12.39
CA VAL A 176 -26.44 -21.42 11.59
C VAL A 176 -26.68 -19.92 11.71
N LEU A 177 -27.93 -19.48 11.75
CA LEU A 177 -28.29 -18.07 11.90
C LEU A 177 -27.80 -17.48 13.25
N ILE A 178 -27.97 -18.22 14.35
CA ILE A 178 -27.54 -17.77 15.68
C ILE A 178 -26.02 -17.72 15.76
N ASN A 179 -25.34 -18.73 15.22
CA ASN A 179 -23.88 -18.73 15.12
C ASN A 179 -23.35 -17.58 14.26
N THR A 180 -24.04 -17.23 13.18
CA THR A 180 -23.66 -16.11 12.31
C THR A 180 -23.85 -14.76 13.01
N ILE A 181 -24.98 -14.57 13.70
CA ILE A 181 -25.23 -13.37 14.51
C ILE A 181 -24.16 -13.24 15.61
N PHE A 182 -23.81 -14.35 16.26
CA PHE A 182 -22.72 -14.37 17.23
C PHE A 182 -21.39 -13.95 16.60
N GLY A 183 -21.05 -14.49 15.42
CA GLY A 183 -19.85 -14.11 14.67
C GLY A 183 -19.79 -12.62 14.33
N VAL A 184 -20.90 -12.08 13.82
CA VAL A 184 -21.09 -10.66 13.52
C VAL A 184 -20.89 -9.78 14.76
N LEU A 185 -21.44 -10.19 15.90
CA LEU A 185 -21.27 -9.44 17.17
C LEU A 185 -19.82 -9.47 17.65
N VAL A 186 -19.12 -10.59 17.52
CA VAL A 186 -17.70 -10.68 17.85
C VAL A 186 -16.87 -9.73 16.98
N ILE A 187 -17.12 -9.70 15.67
CA ILE A 187 -16.46 -8.77 14.73
C ILE A 187 -16.72 -7.32 15.13
N ALA A 188 -17.99 -6.98 15.43
CA ALA A 188 -18.37 -5.63 15.82
C ALA A 188 -17.67 -5.16 17.11
N VAL A 189 -17.63 -6.03 18.13
CA VAL A 189 -17.02 -5.72 19.43
C VAL A 189 -15.50 -5.57 19.31
N ILE A 190 -14.84 -6.49 18.60
CA ILE A 190 -13.38 -6.40 18.37
C ILE A 190 -13.04 -5.13 17.61
N THR A 191 -13.76 -4.83 16.53
CA THR A 191 -13.54 -3.64 15.72
C THR A 191 -13.78 -2.36 16.51
N PHE A 192 -14.81 -2.33 17.38
CA PHE A 192 -15.07 -1.20 18.28
C PHE A 192 -13.86 -0.87 19.16
N PHE A 193 -13.29 -1.88 19.84
CA PHE A 193 -12.17 -1.66 20.75
C PHE A 193 -10.89 -1.29 20.00
N ILE A 194 -10.59 -1.99 18.90
CA ILE A 194 -9.43 -1.69 18.05
C ILE A 194 -9.52 -0.26 17.51
N SER A 195 -10.68 0.15 17.00
CA SER A 195 -10.89 1.51 16.47
C SER A 195 -10.74 2.58 17.56
N ALA A 196 -11.34 2.37 18.73
CA ALA A 196 -11.20 3.30 19.86
C ALA A 196 -9.73 3.45 20.31
N ILE A 197 -8.96 2.36 20.33
CA ILE A 197 -7.52 2.37 20.59
C ILE A 197 -6.78 3.11 19.46
N GLY A 198 -7.14 2.86 18.20
CA GLY A 198 -6.57 3.51 17.02
C GLY A 198 -6.66 5.03 17.09
N VAL A 199 -7.82 5.58 17.46
CA VAL A 199 -7.98 7.02 17.66
C VAL A 199 -7.05 7.55 18.76
N LYS A 200 -6.90 6.82 19.87
CA LYS A 200 -6.02 7.20 20.97
C LYS A 200 -4.54 7.21 20.56
N ILE A 201 -4.13 6.19 19.79
CA ILE A 201 -2.79 6.11 19.20
C ILE A 201 -2.58 7.30 18.26
N GLY A 202 -3.50 7.52 17.32
CA GLY A 202 -3.44 8.63 16.37
C GLY A 202 -3.31 9.99 17.06
N ASN A 203 -4.11 10.26 18.10
CA ASN A 203 -4.04 11.52 18.84
C ASN A 203 -2.70 11.72 19.56
N ALA A 204 -2.10 10.66 20.11
CA ALA A 204 -0.79 10.73 20.74
C ALA A 204 0.31 11.17 19.75
N PHE A 205 0.22 10.74 18.49
CA PHE A 205 1.13 11.17 17.42
C PHE A 205 0.75 12.56 16.86
N GLY A 206 -0.55 12.84 16.71
CA GLY A 206 -1.09 14.09 16.15
C GLY A 206 -0.79 15.33 16.98
N THR A 207 -0.93 15.22 18.31
CA THR A 207 -0.63 16.33 19.25
C THR A 207 0.83 16.76 19.22
N ARG A 208 1.74 15.89 18.78
CA ARG A 208 3.17 16.17 18.66
C ARG A 208 3.55 16.83 17.33
N TYR A 209 2.79 16.56 16.26
CA TYR A 209 3.17 16.88 14.88
C TYR A 209 1.96 17.31 14.02
N LYS A 210 1.33 18.45 14.35
CA LYS A 210 0.08 18.99 13.74
C LYS A 210 -0.02 18.81 12.21
N SER A 211 0.72 19.60 11.42
CA SER A 211 0.62 19.57 9.95
C SER A 211 1.11 18.24 9.33
N GLY A 212 2.12 17.62 9.94
CA GLY A 212 2.67 16.34 9.45
C GLY A 212 1.69 15.18 9.57
N SER A 213 0.83 15.22 10.59
CA SER A 213 -0.08 14.14 10.95
C SER A 213 -1.32 14.08 10.06
N GLU A 214 -1.83 15.23 9.59
CA GLU A 214 -2.96 15.32 8.65
C GLU A 214 -2.59 14.79 7.27
N VAL A 215 -1.42 15.16 6.73
CA VAL A 215 -0.97 14.60 5.45
C VAL A 215 -0.62 13.13 5.56
N MET A 216 0.01 12.69 6.66
CA MET A 216 0.26 11.27 6.89
C MET A 216 -1.06 10.48 6.91
N GLY A 217 -2.08 10.99 7.60
CA GLY A 217 -3.42 10.39 7.60
C GLY A 217 -4.06 10.37 6.21
N GLY A 218 -4.05 11.50 5.49
CA GLY A 218 -4.62 11.57 4.14
C GLY A 218 -3.90 10.67 3.13
N THR A 219 -2.57 10.57 3.25
CA THR A 219 -1.73 9.66 2.47
C THR A 219 -2.09 8.20 2.72
N ILE A 220 -2.21 7.79 3.99
CA ILE A 220 -2.63 6.43 4.35
C ILE A 220 -4.01 6.11 3.76
N LEU A 221 -4.98 7.03 3.83
CA LEU A 221 -6.32 6.82 3.25
C LEU A 221 -6.29 6.61 1.73
N ILE A 222 -5.51 7.42 1.00
CA ILE A 222 -5.33 7.24 -0.44
C ILE A 222 -4.76 5.84 -0.73
N PHE A 223 -3.75 5.41 0.04
CA PHE A 223 -3.17 4.08 -0.13
C PHE A 223 -4.12 2.94 0.21
N ILE A 224 -4.95 3.05 1.25
CA ILE A 224 -5.96 2.05 1.56
C ILE A 224 -6.97 1.97 0.40
N GLY A 225 -7.47 3.11 -0.08
CA GLY A 225 -8.39 3.11 -1.22
C GLY A 225 -7.77 2.49 -2.47
N LEU A 226 -6.50 2.79 -2.73
CA LEU A 226 -5.76 2.27 -3.88
C LEU A 226 -5.49 0.77 -3.75
N LYS A 227 -5.13 0.29 -2.54
CA LYS A 227 -5.00 -1.12 -2.19
C LYS A 227 -6.26 -1.89 -2.54
N THR A 228 -7.41 -1.40 -2.06
CA THR A 228 -8.71 -2.04 -2.28
C THR A 228 -9.03 -2.13 -3.78
N LEU A 229 -8.70 -1.11 -4.56
CA LEU A 229 -8.93 -1.14 -6.02
C LEU A 229 -8.04 -2.15 -6.73
N ILE A 230 -6.74 -2.21 -6.40
CA ILE A 230 -5.80 -3.17 -7.02
C ILE A 230 -6.20 -4.61 -6.69
N GLU A 231 -6.53 -4.88 -5.42
CA GLU A 231 -7.03 -6.19 -4.97
C GLU A 231 -8.26 -6.65 -5.76
N ALA A 232 -9.11 -5.72 -6.15
CA ALA A 232 -10.32 -6.01 -6.92
C ALA A 232 -10.10 -6.19 -8.42
N LEU A 233 -9.18 -5.44 -9.01
CA LEU A 233 -8.84 -5.53 -10.43
C LEU A 233 -8.04 -6.78 -10.76
N ASP A 234 -7.43 -7.43 -9.75
CA ASP A 234 -6.75 -8.69 -9.95
C ASP A 234 -7.71 -9.86 -10.14
N THR A 235 -7.99 -10.14 -11.41
CA THR A 235 -8.74 -11.31 -11.85
C THR A 235 -7.93 -12.61 -11.85
N THR A 236 -6.62 -12.56 -11.59
CA THR A 236 -5.72 -13.73 -11.66
C THR A 236 -5.57 -14.46 -10.32
N GLY A 237 -6.06 -13.87 -9.22
CA GLY A 237 -5.91 -14.38 -7.86
C GLY A 237 -4.46 -14.34 -7.36
N ALA A 238 -3.63 -13.48 -7.95
CA ALA A 238 -2.24 -13.24 -7.59
C ALA A 238 -2.08 -12.24 -6.42
N VAL A 239 -3.03 -11.32 -6.19
CA VAL A 239 -3.05 -10.34 -5.09
C VAL A 239 -3.50 -10.95 -3.76
N LYS A 240 -3.80 -12.25 -3.69
CA LYS A 240 -4.10 -12.90 -2.40
C LYS A 240 -2.94 -12.86 -1.40
N ASP A 241 -1.73 -12.54 -1.84
CA ASP A 241 -0.64 -12.20 -0.95
C ASP A 241 -0.79 -10.71 -0.58
N SER A 242 -1.40 -10.48 0.58
CA SER A 242 -1.53 -9.18 1.26
C SER A 242 -0.22 -8.37 1.32
N ASP A 243 0.91 -9.02 1.05
CA ASP A 243 2.27 -8.50 1.07
C ASP A 243 2.58 -7.50 -0.07
N THR A 244 1.79 -7.45 -1.13
CA THR A 244 2.17 -6.65 -2.31
C THR A 244 1.97 -5.14 -2.14
N VAL A 245 0.82 -4.70 -1.63
CA VAL A 245 0.57 -3.27 -1.44
C VAL A 245 1.37 -2.72 -0.27
N PHE A 246 1.57 -3.51 0.78
CA PHE A 246 2.56 -3.19 1.82
C PHE A 246 3.98 -3.14 1.26
N GLY A 247 4.32 -4.03 0.33
CA GLY A 247 5.60 -4.05 -0.38
C GLY A 247 5.90 -2.73 -1.10
N MET A 248 4.92 -2.18 -1.82
CA MET A 248 5.08 -0.88 -2.49
C MET A 248 5.18 0.31 -1.51
N LEU A 249 4.75 0.16 -0.26
CA LEU A 249 4.88 1.18 0.79
C LEU A 249 6.20 1.10 1.55
N ILE A 250 6.99 0.03 1.39
CA ILE A 250 8.29 -0.12 2.06
C ILE A 250 9.21 1.11 1.81
N PRO A 251 9.34 1.65 0.57
CA PRO A 251 10.07 2.89 0.32
C PRO A 251 9.70 4.08 1.22
N LEU A 252 8.40 4.23 1.51
CA LEU A 252 7.89 5.32 2.34
C LEU A 252 8.40 5.22 3.79
N ILE A 253 8.71 4.03 4.29
CA ILE A 253 9.32 3.85 5.62
C ILE A 253 10.68 4.55 5.66
N GLY A 254 11.50 4.35 4.62
CA GLY A 254 12.77 5.05 4.45
C GLY A 254 12.60 6.57 4.50
N THR A 255 11.67 7.07 3.70
CA THR A 255 11.34 8.50 3.62
C THR A 255 10.93 9.07 4.99
N VAL A 256 10.02 8.39 5.70
CA VAL A 256 9.52 8.82 7.01
C VAL A 256 10.66 8.84 8.02
N LEU A 257 11.49 7.79 8.06
CA LEU A 257 12.63 7.71 8.98
C LEU A 257 13.66 8.80 8.71
N GLY A 258 13.94 9.11 7.43
CA GLY A 258 14.82 10.21 7.04
C GLY A 258 14.28 11.57 7.48
N ALA A 259 13.00 11.84 7.16
CA ALA A 259 12.34 13.09 7.50
C ALA A 259 12.24 13.33 9.03
N LEU A 260 12.10 12.27 9.84
CA LEU A 260 12.04 12.38 11.31
C LEU A 260 13.29 13.03 11.93
N PHE A 261 14.41 13.08 11.21
CA PHE A 261 15.67 13.65 11.70
C PHE A 261 15.54 15.13 12.10
N VAL A 262 14.59 15.89 11.52
CA VAL A 262 14.35 17.31 11.87
C VAL A 262 13.97 17.53 13.35
N TYR A 263 13.44 16.50 14.01
CA TYR A 263 13.03 16.58 15.43
C TYR A 263 14.16 16.36 16.43
N GLN A 264 15.37 16.04 15.96
CA GLN A 264 16.52 15.95 16.84
C GLN A 264 16.90 17.32 17.44
N LYS A 265 17.48 17.31 18.65
CA LYS A 265 17.89 18.53 19.37
C LYS A 265 18.99 19.31 18.65
N LYS A 266 19.84 18.62 17.87
CA LYS A 266 20.88 19.18 17.01
C LYS A 266 20.73 18.57 15.61
N ALA A 267 19.71 19.01 14.88
CA ALA A 267 19.41 18.51 13.55
C ALA A 267 20.30 19.21 12.50
N GLU A 268 21.57 18.80 12.48
CA GLU A 268 22.59 19.24 11.52
C GLU A 268 23.38 18.02 11.05
N LEU A 269 23.88 18.07 9.80
CA LEU A 269 24.74 17.04 9.24
C LEU A 269 26.09 17.62 8.93
N SER A 270 27.14 16.89 9.32
CA SER A 270 28.49 17.19 8.84
C SER A 270 28.60 16.89 7.36
N ASP A 271 29.46 17.62 6.66
CA ASP A 271 29.70 17.41 5.22
C ASP A 271 30.14 15.98 4.93
N LYS A 272 30.98 15.40 5.81
CA LYS A 272 31.37 13.99 5.71
C LYS A 272 30.17 13.03 5.75
N MET A 273 29.19 13.27 6.62
CA MET A 273 28.00 12.42 6.69
C MET A 273 27.12 12.60 5.44
N ARG A 274 26.98 13.83 4.93
CA ARG A 274 26.26 14.08 3.67
C ARG A 274 26.90 13.33 2.50
N MET A 275 28.23 13.38 2.38
CA MET A 275 28.99 12.66 1.35
C MET A 275 28.83 11.14 1.46
N ILE A 276 28.87 10.58 2.68
CA ILE A 276 28.66 9.14 2.90
C ILE A 276 27.24 8.74 2.50
N LEU A 277 26.23 9.49 2.97
CA LEU A 277 24.82 9.22 2.70
C LEU A 277 24.49 9.33 1.21
N GLY A 278 24.96 10.40 0.56
CA GLY A 278 24.75 10.61 -0.87
C GLY A 278 25.48 9.55 -1.71
N GLY A 279 26.74 9.25 -1.41
CA GLY A 279 27.49 8.18 -2.07
C GLY A 279 26.77 6.83 -1.96
N LEU A 280 26.31 6.47 -0.75
CA LEU A 280 25.54 5.25 -0.51
C LEU A 280 24.25 5.20 -1.37
N SER A 281 23.48 6.30 -1.40
CA SER A 281 22.25 6.45 -2.22
C SER A 281 22.54 6.18 -3.69
N SER A 282 23.49 6.92 -4.26
CA SER A 282 23.87 6.80 -5.67
C SER A 282 24.39 5.40 -6.04
N GLY A 283 25.11 4.75 -5.13
CA GLY A 283 25.57 3.37 -5.31
C GLY A 283 24.41 2.37 -5.41
N ILE A 284 23.44 2.49 -4.49
CA ILE A 284 22.21 1.68 -4.51
C ILE A 284 21.42 1.95 -5.79
N MET A 285 21.20 3.22 -6.15
CA MET A 285 20.41 3.59 -7.32
C MET A 285 21.04 3.08 -8.63
N LEU A 286 22.37 3.19 -8.79
CA LEU A 286 23.05 2.62 -9.96
C LEU A 286 22.88 1.10 -10.03
N SER A 287 23.02 0.40 -8.90
CA SER A 287 22.87 -1.05 -8.87
C SER A 287 21.44 -1.51 -9.19
N ILE A 288 20.42 -0.75 -8.74
CA ILE A 288 19.02 -0.95 -9.14
C ILE A 288 18.85 -0.75 -10.64
N ALA A 289 19.41 0.31 -11.21
CA ALA A 289 19.30 0.58 -12.64
C ALA A 289 19.88 -0.56 -13.48
N VAL A 290 21.04 -1.10 -13.10
CA VAL A 290 21.70 -2.18 -13.83
C VAL A 290 20.96 -3.52 -13.64
N TRP A 291 20.84 -3.99 -12.40
CA TRP A 291 20.40 -5.36 -12.09
C TRP A 291 18.91 -5.47 -11.78
N GLY A 292 18.31 -4.41 -11.26
CA GLY A 292 16.87 -4.35 -11.06
C GLY A 292 16.11 -4.09 -12.36
N MET A 293 16.66 -3.29 -13.27
CA MET A 293 15.93 -2.76 -14.43
C MET A 293 16.50 -3.21 -15.78
N ILE A 294 17.73 -2.80 -16.13
CA ILE A 294 18.30 -2.99 -17.48
C ILE A 294 18.49 -4.48 -17.80
N GLU A 295 19.12 -5.25 -16.90
CA GLU A 295 19.34 -6.68 -17.13
C GLU A 295 18.02 -7.45 -17.28
N PRO A 296 17.03 -7.35 -16.35
CA PRO A 296 15.74 -8.00 -16.54
C PRO A 296 14.99 -7.54 -17.79
N ALA A 297 15.08 -6.25 -18.17
CA ALA A 297 14.51 -5.77 -19.43
C ALA A 297 15.10 -6.49 -20.64
N THR A 298 16.40 -6.80 -20.64
CA THR A 298 17.02 -7.59 -21.72
C THR A 298 16.43 -8.99 -21.81
N ASN A 299 16.11 -9.62 -20.67
CA ASN A 299 15.49 -10.94 -20.64
C ASN A 299 14.03 -10.86 -21.12
N GLY A 300 13.28 -9.84 -20.72
CA GLY A 300 11.94 -9.58 -21.23
C GLY A 300 11.91 -9.35 -22.74
N PHE A 301 12.85 -8.56 -23.29
CA PHE A 301 12.93 -8.35 -24.73
C PHE A 301 13.26 -9.63 -25.51
N LYS A 302 14.05 -10.57 -24.97
CA LYS A 302 14.30 -11.88 -25.62
C LYS A 302 13.01 -12.69 -25.79
N VAL A 303 12.04 -12.50 -24.88
CA VAL A 303 10.74 -13.17 -24.93
C VAL A 303 9.80 -12.49 -25.94
N VAL A 304 9.83 -11.16 -26.02
CA VAL A 304 8.86 -10.37 -26.81
C VAL A 304 9.33 -10.10 -28.25
N LEU A 305 10.63 -9.91 -28.49
CA LEU A 305 11.18 -9.42 -29.76
C LEU A 305 12.45 -10.19 -30.18
N LYS A 306 12.70 -10.26 -31.50
CA LYS A 306 13.95 -10.82 -32.05
C LYS A 306 15.16 -9.87 -31.98
N GLY A 307 14.96 -8.58 -31.66
CA GLY A 307 15.98 -7.52 -31.70
C GLY A 307 16.21 -6.84 -30.35
N VAL A 308 16.84 -7.54 -29.40
CA VAL A 308 16.98 -7.12 -27.99
C VAL A 308 17.77 -5.81 -27.84
N ALA A 309 18.93 -5.71 -28.50
CA ALA A 309 19.84 -4.58 -28.29
C ALA A 309 19.26 -3.24 -28.75
N LEU A 310 18.59 -3.21 -29.91
CA LEU A 310 18.00 -1.98 -30.44
C LEU A 310 16.84 -1.51 -29.55
N SER A 311 15.93 -2.41 -29.17
CA SER A 311 14.80 -2.06 -28.30
C SER A 311 15.28 -1.56 -26.94
N LEU A 312 16.28 -2.23 -26.36
CA LEU A 312 16.88 -1.81 -25.10
C LEU A 312 17.49 -0.41 -25.21
N PHE A 313 18.31 -0.17 -26.24
CA PHE A 313 18.94 1.13 -26.46
C PHE A 313 17.91 2.25 -26.61
N VAL A 314 16.91 2.06 -27.48
CA VAL A 314 15.87 3.06 -27.73
C VAL A 314 15.09 3.36 -26.44
N CYS A 315 14.70 2.34 -25.69
CA CYS A 315 13.94 2.53 -24.45
C CYS A 315 14.79 3.15 -23.34
N PHE A 316 16.06 2.74 -23.21
CA PHE A 316 17.01 3.33 -22.28
C PHE A 316 17.18 4.83 -22.53
N PHE A 317 17.44 5.22 -23.79
CA PHE A 317 17.56 6.64 -24.13
C PHE A 317 16.24 7.40 -24.02
N ALA A 318 15.10 6.75 -24.24
CA ALA A 318 13.79 7.33 -23.94
C ALA A 318 13.63 7.62 -22.44
N GLY A 319 14.15 6.77 -21.57
CA GLY A 319 14.22 7.01 -20.12
C GLY A 319 15.12 8.17 -19.74
N VAL A 320 16.33 8.23 -20.30
CA VAL A 320 17.25 9.36 -20.12
C VAL A 320 16.59 10.67 -20.57
N LEU A 321 15.97 10.66 -21.74
CA LEU A 321 15.27 11.84 -22.27
C LEU A 321 14.06 12.21 -21.41
N MET A 322 13.29 11.23 -20.94
CA MET A 322 12.15 11.46 -20.04
C MET A 322 12.62 12.19 -18.78
N GLN A 323 13.69 11.71 -18.14
CA GLN A 323 14.20 12.34 -16.93
C GLN A 323 14.74 13.74 -17.19
N SER A 324 15.53 13.92 -18.25
CA SER A 324 16.04 15.25 -18.66
C SER A 324 14.93 16.24 -19.00
N VAL A 325 13.81 15.77 -19.57
CA VAL A 325 12.64 16.62 -19.83
C VAL A 325 11.91 16.97 -18.53
N LEU A 326 11.77 16.04 -17.58
CA LEU A 326 11.19 16.34 -16.27
C LEU A 326 12.02 17.40 -15.54
N ASP A 327 13.33 17.26 -15.56
CA ASP A 327 14.30 18.21 -15.01
C ASP A 327 14.12 19.62 -15.60
N MET A 328 14.01 19.72 -16.93
CA MET A 328 13.78 20.98 -17.63
C MET A 328 12.40 21.62 -17.36
N LEU A 329 11.36 20.80 -17.15
CA LEU A 329 9.97 21.27 -17.01
C LEU A 329 9.59 21.63 -15.57
N VAL A 330 10.25 21.04 -14.58
CA VAL A 330 9.90 21.21 -13.17
C VAL A 330 10.84 22.24 -12.53
N PRO A 331 10.33 23.37 -12.01
CA PRO A 331 11.18 24.34 -11.32
C PRO A 331 11.63 23.78 -9.96
N HIS A 332 12.91 23.43 -9.85
CA HIS A 332 13.46 22.76 -8.66
C HIS A 332 14.79 23.37 -8.21
N THR A 333 15.20 23.06 -6.98
CA THR A 333 16.43 23.60 -6.36
C THR A 333 17.16 22.48 -5.67
N HIS A 334 18.40 22.21 -6.06
CA HIS A 334 19.23 21.21 -5.40
C HIS A 334 19.58 21.66 -3.99
N ALA A 335 19.25 20.80 -3.03
CA ALA A 335 19.51 21.01 -1.63
C ALA A 335 21.02 21.25 -1.37
N PHE A 336 21.33 22.08 -0.37
CA PHE A 336 22.69 22.40 0.10
C PHE A 336 23.61 23.20 -0.84
N VAL A 337 23.33 23.25 -2.15
CA VAL A 337 24.13 24.02 -3.12
C VAL A 337 23.37 25.25 -3.67
N ASP A 338 22.06 25.34 -3.40
CA ASP A 338 21.18 26.46 -3.79
C ASP A 338 21.19 26.78 -5.30
N ILE A 339 21.49 25.78 -6.13
CA ILE A 339 21.39 25.84 -7.59
C ILE A 339 19.94 25.57 -7.97
N THR A 340 19.35 26.44 -8.81
CA THR A 340 17.95 26.34 -9.24
C THR A 340 17.89 26.09 -10.75
N GLU A 341 17.15 25.06 -11.13
CA GLU A 341 16.98 24.62 -12.51
C GLU A 341 15.48 24.63 -12.91
N GLY A 342 15.21 24.32 -14.17
CA GLY A 342 13.86 24.40 -14.75
C GLY A 342 13.33 25.83 -14.99
N PRO A 343 12.00 26.00 -15.15
CA PRO A 343 11.40 27.27 -15.55
C PRO A 343 11.48 28.32 -14.44
N LYS A 344 11.65 29.60 -14.82
CA LYS A 344 11.66 30.72 -13.86
C LYS A 344 10.26 31.03 -13.34
N VAL A 345 9.82 30.29 -12.32
CA VAL A 345 8.52 30.48 -11.65
C VAL A 345 8.72 31.02 -10.23
N LYS A 346 7.78 31.88 -9.79
CA LYS A 346 7.67 32.36 -8.40
C LYS A 346 7.08 31.28 -7.48
N LEU A 347 7.81 30.18 -7.30
CA LEU A 347 7.54 29.20 -6.25
C LEU A 347 8.43 29.47 -5.03
N LYS A 348 7.93 29.09 -3.85
CA LYS A 348 8.70 29.18 -2.60
C LYS A 348 9.94 28.26 -2.69
N PRO A 349 11.12 28.67 -2.18
CA PRO A 349 12.34 27.86 -2.28
C PRO A 349 12.19 26.45 -1.70
N GLU A 350 11.48 26.30 -0.58
CA GLU A 350 11.21 25.00 0.03
C GLU A 350 10.41 24.08 -0.90
N THR A 351 9.45 24.63 -1.66
CA THR A 351 8.67 23.85 -2.63
C THR A 351 9.54 23.35 -3.77
N LYS A 352 10.50 24.17 -4.23
CA LYS A 352 11.45 23.77 -5.27
C LYS A 352 12.39 22.66 -4.81
N MET A 353 12.80 22.67 -3.55
CA MET A 353 13.60 21.58 -2.95
C MET A 353 12.81 20.27 -2.90
N MET A 354 11.55 20.33 -2.46
CA MET A 354 10.67 19.15 -2.46
C MET A 354 10.41 18.61 -3.87
N LEU A 355 10.24 19.50 -4.86
CA LEU A 355 10.02 19.12 -6.25
C LEU A 355 11.22 18.42 -6.87
N SER A 356 12.44 18.74 -6.44
CA SER A 356 13.68 18.06 -6.87
C SER A 356 13.63 16.56 -6.58
N GLU A 357 13.27 16.16 -5.37
CA GLU A 357 13.19 14.72 -5.07
C GLU A 357 11.97 14.06 -5.72
N ILE A 358 10.86 14.80 -5.91
CA ILE A 358 9.68 14.23 -6.59
C ILE A 358 10.04 13.80 -8.02
N ILE A 359 10.86 14.56 -8.75
CA ILE A 359 11.29 14.15 -10.10
C ILE A 359 12.24 12.94 -10.05
N HIS A 360 13.07 12.80 -9.01
CA HIS A 360 13.98 11.66 -8.83
C HIS A 360 13.23 10.37 -8.44
N HIS A 361 12.16 10.50 -7.66
CA HIS A 361 11.30 9.40 -7.24
C HIS A 361 10.40 8.84 -8.36
N VAL A 362 10.23 9.54 -9.49
CA VAL A 362 9.42 9.04 -10.63
C VAL A 362 10.03 7.75 -11.21
N PRO A 363 11.31 7.72 -11.62
CA PRO A 363 11.99 6.48 -12.04
C PRO A 363 11.94 5.35 -11.03
N GLU A 364 12.09 5.62 -9.74
CA GLU A 364 12.00 4.62 -8.66
C GLU A 364 10.60 4.00 -8.58
N GLY A 365 9.57 4.85 -8.62
CA GLY A 365 8.19 4.39 -8.65
C GLY A 365 7.93 3.52 -9.88
N MET A 366 8.42 3.92 -11.07
CA MET A 366 8.32 3.09 -12.27
C MET A 366 9.01 1.74 -12.09
N ALA A 367 10.21 1.72 -11.54
CA ALA A 367 10.97 0.51 -11.28
C ALA A 367 10.22 -0.44 -10.32
N LEU A 368 9.73 0.10 -9.20
CA LEU A 368 8.96 -0.63 -8.19
C LEU A 368 7.66 -1.21 -8.76
N GLY A 369 6.91 -0.39 -9.49
CA GLY A 369 5.65 -0.82 -10.12
C GLY A 369 5.86 -1.87 -11.19
N ALA A 370 6.96 -1.79 -11.95
CA ALA A 370 7.31 -2.79 -12.96
C ALA A 370 7.59 -4.16 -12.35
N VAL A 371 8.41 -4.25 -11.29
CA VAL A 371 8.72 -5.55 -10.66
C VAL A 371 7.53 -6.16 -9.93
N PHE A 372 6.68 -5.34 -9.29
CA PHE A 372 5.44 -5.85 -8.71
C PHE A 372 4.43 -6.25 -9.78
N GLY A 373 4.30 -5.48 -10.86
CA GLY A 373 3.50 -5.86 -12.03
C GLY A 373 3.96 -7.19 -12.64
N ALA A 374 5.28 -7.40 -12.74
CA ALA A 374 5.89 -8.64 -13.18
C ALA A 374 5.52 -9.86 -12.31
N HIS A 375 5.50 -9.67 -10.99
CA HIS A 375 5.03 -10.67 -10.05
C HIS A 375 3.55 -11.03 -10.29
N PHE A 376 2.69 -10.03 -10.52
CA PHE A 376 1.26 -10.27 -10.80
C PHE A 376 0.98 -11.00 -12.09
N ILE A 377 1.68 -10.65 -13.16
CA ILE A 377 1.54 -11.35 -14.44
C ILE A 377 2.29 -12.70 -14.46
N LYS A 378 2.95 -13.07 -13.34
CA LYS A 378 3.68 -14.34 -13.12
C LYS A 378 4.73 -14.59 -14.20
N THR A 379 5.51 -13.56 -14.52
CA THR A 379 6.59 -13.71 -15.49
C THR A 379 7.70 -14.61 -14.97
N GLU A 380 8.29 -15.45 -15.83
CA GLU A 380 9.35 -16.40 -15.44
C GLU A 380 10.75 -15.78 -15.42
N TRP A 381 10.94 -14.64 -16.08
CA TRP A 381 12.26 -14.03 -16.26
C TRP A 381 12.61 -12.95 -15.23
N ILE A 382 11.75 -12.75 -14.22
CA ILE A 382 12.07 -11.98 -13.01
C ILE A 382 11.90 -12.91 -11.80
N PRO A 383 12.94 -13.05 -10.95
CA PRO A 383 12.81 -13.82 -9.71
C PRO A 383 11.69 -13.30 -8.80
N MET A 384 10.98 -14.23 -8.14
CA MET A 384 9.83 -13.88 -7.30
C MET A 384 10.19 -13.00 -6.08
N GLN A 385 11.46 -12.98 -5.68
CA GLN A 385 11.97 -12.21 -4.54
C GLN A 385 12.35 -10.76 -4.92
N THR A 386 12.55 -10.48 -6.21
CA THR A 386 13.01 -9.17 -6.71
C THR A 386 12.14 -7.99 -6.26
N PRO A 387 10.79 -8.07 -6.22
CA PRO A 387 9.97 -6.93 -5.81
C PRO A 387 10.25 -6.46 -4.38
N VAL A 388 10.37 -7.41 -3.44
CA VAL A 388 10.63 -7.09 -2.02
C VAL A 388 12.05 -6.57 -1.83
N LEU A 389 13.04 -7.20 -2.49
CA LEU A 389 14.42 -6.75 -2.42
C LEU A 389 14.60 -5.35 -3.01
N LEU A 390 13.94 -5.06 -4.12
CA LEU A 390 13.95 -3.73 -4.72
C LEU A 390 13.28 -2.69 -3.83
N ALA A 391 12.11 -3.01 -3.26
CA ALA A 391 11.40 -2.14 -2.35
C ALA A 391 12.23 -1.77 -1.11
N LEU A 392 12.97 -2.75 -0.56
CA LEU A 392 13.90 -2.54 0.56
C LEU A 392 15.10 -1.68 0.16
N ALA A 393 15.66 -1.90 -1.02
CA ALA A 393 16.79 -1.12 -1.52
C ALA A 393 16.41 0.35 -1.71
N ILE A 394 15.25 0.60 -2.33
CA ILE A 394 14.66 1.94 -2.44
C ILE A 394 14.41 2.51 -1.02
N ALA A 395 13.82 1.76 -0.08
CA ALA A 395 13.67 2.30 1.28
C ALA A 395 14.98 2.72 1.97
N VAL A 396 16.10 2.04 1.70
CA VAL A 396 17.40 2.42 2.28
C VAL A 396 17.91 3.75 1.71
N GLN A 397 17.72 4.01 0.42
CA GLN A 397 18.17 5.24 -0.23
C GLN A 397 17.19 6.43 -0.08
N ASN A 398 15.89 6.17 0.10
CA ASN A 398 14.94 7.26 0.37
C ASN A 398 15.08 7.82 1.80
N PHE A 399 15.83 7.13 2.69
CA PHE A 399 16.22 7.70 3.98
C PHE A 399 17.09 8.96 3.82
N PRO A 400 18.27 8.90 3.15
CA PRO A 400 19.07 10.10 2.94
C PRO A 400 18.37 11.16 2.09
N GLU A 401 17.60 10.81 1.05
CA GLU A 401 16.86 11.78 0.20
C GLU A 401 15.84 12.61 1.00
N ALA A 402 14.98 11.95 1.78
CA ALA A 402 14.00 12.66 2.61
C ALA A 402 14.67 13.55 3.68
N LEU A 403 15.84 13.15 4.15
CA LEU A 403 16.67 13.92 5.05
C LEU A 403 17.33 15.13 4.33
N PHE A 404 17.71 14.99 3.06
CA PHE A 404 18.26 16.05 2.22
C PHE A 404 17.22 17.10 1.80
N VAL A 405 15.93 16.77 1.81
CA VAL A 405 14.84 17.75 1.68
C VAL A 405 14.50 18.41 3.00
N SER A 406 14.23 17.60 4.02
CA SER A 406 13.63 18.09 5.25
C SER A 406 14.59 18.94 6.08
N LEU A 407 15.90 18.64 6.10
CA LEU A 407 16.85 19.41 6.91
C LEU A 407 17.12 20.83 6.38
N PRO A 408 17.45 21.06 5.10
CA PRO A 408 17.65 22.41 4.57
C PRO A 408 16.42 23.30 4.74
N ILE A 409 15.22 22.74 4.50
CA ILE A 409 13.96 23.47 4.67
C ILE A 409 13.82 23.94 6.12
N MET A 410 14.07 23.06 7.09
CA MET A 410 14.06 23.43 8.52
C MET A 410 15.15 24.47 8.84
N GLN A 411 16.36 24.32 8.30
CA GLN A 411 17.49 25.24 8.53
C GLN A 411 17.24 26.63 7.96
N LYS A 412 16.43 26.75 6.90
CA LYS A 412 15.96 28.03 6.35
C LYS A 412 14.86 28.71 7.17
N GLY A 413 14.55 28.19 8.37
CA GLY A 413 13.62 28.79 9.33
C GLY A 413 12.18 28.30 9.21
N ILE A 414 11.92 27.31 8.35
CA ILE A 414 10.60 26.68 8.26
C ILE A 414 10.38 25.76 9.47
N GLY A 415 9.17 25.78 10.04
CA GLY A 415 8.83 24.97 11.20
C GLY A 415 9.07 23.47 10.97
N LYS A 416 9.60 22.78 11.99
CA LYS A 416 9.95 21.34 11.95
C LYS A 416 8.83 20.46 11.41
N GLY A 417 7.57 20.75 11.78
CA GLY A 417 6.37 20.07 11.28
C GLY A 417 6.21 20.13 9.76
N LYS A 418 6.39 21.33 9.19
CA LYS A 418 6.29 21.56 7.76
C LYS A 418 7.48 20.98 7.00
N ALA A 419 8.68 21.06 7.56
CA ALA A 419 9.88 20.47 6.98
C ALA A 419 9.83 18.92 6.93
N PHE A 420 9.43 18.30 8.05
CA PHE A 420 9.14 16.86 8.12
C PHE A 420 8.12 16.45 7.05
N LEU A 421 7.05 17.23 6.98
CA LEU A 421 5.95 16.96 6.08
C LEU A 421 6.38 17.00 4.61
N MET A 422 7.12 18.02 4.20
CA MET A 422 7.63 18.16 2.83
C MET A 422 8.56 17.00 2.45
N GLY A 423 9.34 16.48 3.41
CA GLY A 423 10.10 15.24 3.22
C GLY A 423 9.18 14.05 2.92
N ILE A 424 8.12 13.84 3.71
CA ILE A 424 7.15 12.74 3.47
C ILE A 424 6.47 12.89 2.10
N ILE A 425 5.95 14.07 1.78
CA ILE A 425 5.23 14.30 0.51
C ILE A 425 6.11 13.97 -0.68
N SER A 426 7.41 14.29 -0.61
CA SER A 426 8.33 13.95 -1.68
C SER A 426 8.35 12.43 -1.96
N GLY A 427 8.46 11.60 -0.92
CA GLY A 427 8.50 10.13 -1.04
C GLY A 427 7.16 9.45 -1.29
N VAL A 428 6.02 10.14 -1.12
CA VAL A 428 4.69 9.61 -1.48
C VAL A 428 4.57 9.39 -3.00
N SER A 429 5.36 10.12 -3.81
CA SER A 429 5.35 9.95 -5.26
C SER A 429 5.78 8.54 -5.71
N VAL A 430 6.71 7.88 -5.02
CA VAL A 430 7.21 6.53 -5.35
C VAL A 430 6.08 5.51 -5.42
N PRO A 431 5.31 5.23 -4.35
CA PRO A 431 4.22 4.26 -4.40
C PRO A 431 3.07 4.70 -5.34
N LEU A 432 2.81 6.00 -5.52
CA LEU A 432 1.79 6.46 -6.47
C LEU A 432 2.17 6.11 -7.91
N VAL A 433 3.41 6.39 -8.31
CA VAL A 433 3.92 6.04 -9.64
C VAL A 433 4.07 4.52 -9.79
N ALA A 434 4.43 3.81 -8.71
CA ALA A 434 4.48 2.34 -8.70
C ALA A 434 3.13 1.70 -8.99
N VAL A 435 2.06 2.17 -8.34
CA VAL A 435 0.72 1.67 -8.63
C VAL A 435 0.30 2.00 -10.05
N PHE A 436 0.53 3.22 -10.51
CA PHE A 436 0.23 3.60 -11.89
C PHE A 436 0.92 2.66 -12.89
N THR A 437 2.20 2.38 -12.67
CA THR A 437 3.01 1.50 -13.50
C THR A 437 2.54 0.05 -13.43
N LEU A 438 2.21 -0.45 -12.24
CA LEU A 438 1.63 -1.77 -12.01
C LEU A 438 0.35 -1.95 -12.82
N ILE A 439 -0.57 -0.97 -12.76
CA ILE A 439 -1.83 -1.02 -13.52
C ILE A 439 -1.55 -1.16 -15.02
N ILE A 440 -0.61 -0.38 -15.55
CA ILE A 440 -0.22 -0.47 -16.97
C ILE A 440 0.33 -1.86 -17.30
N VAL A 441 1.24 -2.38 -16.49
CA VAL A 441 1.86 -3.70 -16.71
C VAL A 441 0.83 -4.81 -16.65
N THR A 442 -0.07 -4.78 -15.68
CA THR A 442 -1.10 -5.82 -15.51
C THR A 442 -2.11 -5.80 -16.67
N ILE A 443 -2.50 -4.62 -17.15
CA ILE A 443 -3.42 -4.50 -18.30
C ILE A 443 -2.70 -4.83 -19.62
N PHE A 444 -1.44 -4.40 -19.76
CA PHE A 444 -0.64 -4.56 -20.97
C PHE A 444 0.72 -5.23 -20.68
N PRO A 445 0.75 -6.56 -20.43
CA PRO A 445 1.98 -7.27 -20.02
C PRO A 445 3.18 -7.10 -20.95
N VAL A 446 2.93 -6.91 -22.25
CA VAL A 446 3.98 -6.66 -23.27
C VAL A 446 4.80 -5.40 -22.99
N THR A 447 4.25 -4.43 -22.25
CA THR A 447 4.93 -3.17 -21.92
C THR A 447 6.01 -3.31 -20.86
N LEU A 448 6.02 -4.40 -20.08
CA LEU A 448 6.89 -4.56 -18.92
C LEU A 448 8.38 -4.35 -19.25
N ALA A 449 8.89 -5.04 -20.28
CA ALA A 449 10.31 -4.92 -20.67
C ALA A 449 10.68 -3.50 -21.12
N PHE A 450 9.75 -2.80 -21.76
CA PHE A 450 9.94 -1.41 -22.21
C PHE A 450 9.99 -0.46 -21.01
N ILE A 451 9.04 -0.60 -20.08
CA ILE A 451 8.97 0.21 -18.86
C ILE A 451 10.24 0.03 -18.02
N MET A 452 10.71 -1.21 -17.85
CA MET A 452 11.94 -1.49 -17.11
C MET A 452 13.17 -0.85 -17.78
N ALA A 453 13.28 -0.91 -19.11
CA ALA A 453 14.39 -0.26 -19.82
C ALA A 453 14.34 1.28 -19.70
N ILE A 454 13.14 1.88 -19.78
CA ILE A 454 12.93 3.32 -19.58
C ILE A 454 13.29 3.71 -18.14
N ALA A 455 12.79 2.98 -17.14
CA ALA A 455 13.10 3.23 -15.74
C ALA A 455 14.61 3.12 -15.47
N GLY A 456 15.28 2.09 -16.03
CA GLY A 456 16.72 1.93 -15.94
C GLY A 456 17.51 3.10 -16.53
N GLY A 457 17.10 3.62 -17.70
CA GLY A 457 17.71 4.81 -18.28
C GLY A 457 17.54 6.07 -17.43
N ALA A 458 16.33 6.28 -16.91
CA ALA A 458 16.02 7.43 -16.08
C ALA A 458 16.75 7.40 -14.72
N LEU A 459 16.90 6.22 -14.10
CA LEU A 459 17.68 6.04 -12.87
C LEU A 459 19.18 6.28 -13.09
N ILE A 460 19.74 5.87 -14.23
CA ILE A 460 21.16 6.18 -14.55
C ILE A 460 21.34 7.69 -14.70
N PHE A 461 20.45 8.39 -15.42
CA PHE A 461 20.53 9.83 -15.58
C PHE A 461 20.52 10.54 -14.21
N THR A 462 19.51 10.23 -13.39
CA THR A 462 19.35 10.81 -12.04
C THR A 462 20.60 10.56 -11.18
N THR A 463 21.13 9.34 -11.19
CA THR A 463 22.33 9.00 -10.39
C THR A 463 23.54 9.84 -10.80
N ILE A 464 23.73 10.03 -12.10
CA ILE A 464 24.88 10.76 -12.64
C ILE A 464 24.75 12.26 -12.36
N GLU A 465 23.54 12.80 -12.39
CA GLU A 465 23.26 14.21 -12.12
C GLU A 465 23.47 14.57 -10.64
N GLU A 466 23.12 13.68 -9.72
CA GLU A 466 23.29 13.92 -8.28
C GLU A 466 24.73 13.80 -7.79
N LEU A 467 25.54 12.90 -8.37
CA LEU A 467 26.90 12.63 -7.89
C LEU A 467 27.80 13.88 -7.82
N PRO A 468 27.86 14.76 -8.84
CA PRO A 468 28.61 16.01 -8.78
C PRO A 468 28.14 16.97 -7.68
N ILE A 469 26.86 16.94 -7.32
CA ILE A 469 26.25 17.82 -6.32
C ILE A 469 26.64 17.37 -4.90
N ILE A 470 26.83 16.06 -4.71
CA ILE A 470 27.23 15.43 -3.45
C ILE A 470 28.74 15.55 -3.19
N VAL A 471 29.56 15.61 -4.25
CA VAL A 471 31.02 15.67 -4.16
C VAL A 471 31.51 17.12 -4.04
N SER A 472 31.92 17.52 -2.83
CA SER A 472 32.58 18.81 -2.60
C SER A 472 34.06 18.82 -3.04
N ASP A 473 34.64 20.01 -3.21
CA ASP A 473 36.02 20.31 -3.67
C ASP A 473 37.18 19.78 -2.77
N LYS A 474 36.91 18.86 -1.84
CA LYS A 474 37.92 18.25 -0.93
C LYS A 474 37.77 16.72 -0.87
N ASP A 475 38.91 16.08 -0.61
CA ASP A 475 39.14 14.64 -0.36
C ASP A 475 37.85 13.80 -0.19
N ASN A 476 37.53 13.02 -1.23
CA ASN A 476 36.22 12.41 -1.44
C ASN A 476 36.19 10.89 -1.26
N ASP A 477 37.26 10.30 -0.74
CA ASP A 477 37.40 8.85 -0.57
C ASP A 477 36.21 8.24 0.20
N SER A 478 35.69 8.95 1.22
CA SER A 478 34.54 8.48 1.99
C SER A 478 33.25 8.35 1.16
N CYS A 479 33.03 9.26 0.20
CA CYS A 479 31.91 9.19 -0.74
C CYS A 479 32.07 7.98 -1.66
N THR A 480 33.29 7.81 -2.21
CA THR A 480 33.63 6.71 -3.11
C THR A 480 33.46 5.34 -2.44
N PHE A 481 33.96 5.16 -1.21
CA PHE A 481 33.76 3.93 -0.47
C PHE A 481 32.29 3.68 -0.13
N ALA A 482 31.53 4.72 0.26
CA ALA A 482 30.11 4.59 0.53
C ALA A 482 29.33 4.20 -0.73
N PHE A 483 29.67 4.75 -1.89
CA PHE A 483 29.13 4.36 -3.19
C PHE A 483 29.38 2.89 -3.50
N ILE A 484 30.62 2.43 -3.35
CA ILE A 484 30.96 1.01 -3.57
C ILE A 484 30.17 0.11 -2.63
N ILE A 485 30.04 0.49 -1.35
CA ILE A 485 29.24 -0.26 -0.38
C ILE A 485 27.78 -0.31 -0.82
N GLY A 486 27.17 0.82 -1.19
CA GLY A 486 25.78 0.88 -1.66
C GLY A 486 25.54 -0.01 -2.87
N PHE A 487 26.43 0.07 -3.84
CA PHE A 487 26.40 -0.74 -5.06
C PHE A 487 26.50 -2.25 -4.77
N VAL A 488 27.38 -2.65 -3.85
CA VAL A 488 27.58 -4.05 -3.46
C VAL A 488 26.40 -4.58 -2.65
N ILE A 489 25.74 -3.76 -1.81
CA ILE A 489 24.60 -4.18 -1.00
C ILE A 489 23.52 -4.78 -1.89
N PHE A 490 23.07 -4.06 -2.91
CA PHE A 490 22.01 -4.57 -3.80
C PHE A 490 22.51 -5.69 -4.72
N MET A 491 23.75 -5.60 -5.22
CA MET A 491 24.37 -6.66 -6.02
C MET A 491 24.31 -8.01 -5.29
N VAL A 492 24.68 -8.04 -4.00
CA VAL A 492 24.63 -9.26 -3.18
C VAL A 492 23.20 -9.71 -2.91
N LEU A 493 22.23 -8.81 -2.84
CA LEU A 493 20.82 -9.19 -2.69
C LEU A 493 20.28 -9.88 -3.94
N ILE A 494 20.72 -9.48 -5.14
CA ILE A 494 20.24 -10.04 -6.42
C ILE A 494 20.93 -11.37 -6.77
N PHE A 495 22.24 -11.51 -6.56
CA PHE A 495 23.00 -12.69 -6.99
C PHE A 495 23.09 -13.83 -5.95
N ARG A 496 22.15 -13.89 -5.01
CA ARG A 496 22.14 -14.87 -3.91
C ARG A 496 21.42 -16.18 -4.24
#